data_AF-A0A641J3T3-F1
#
_entry.id   AF-A0A641J3T3-F1
#
_cell.length_a   1.000
_cell.length_b   1.000
_cell.length_c   1.000
_cell.angle_alpha   90.00
_cell.angle_beta   90.00
_cell.angle_gamma   90.00
#
_symmetry.space_group_name_H-M   'P 1'
#
loop_
_entity.id
_entity.type
_entity.pdbx_description
1 polymer ?
#
loop_
_entity_poly.entity_id
_entity_poly.type
_entity_poly.pdbx_seq_one_letter_code
_entity_poly.pdbx_strand_id
1 'polypeptide(L)'
;VADVRTAKIADLVVTRDNSVADGAMANTLRVRVTDAFGNTLNGQTVSVLADNGATTAPTVTTQPDGTVEISVTSQTAGVSTVTASINSSSLIRNVTFVADVRTAQIASLEVTRDNSVADGAMANTLRVKVTDAFGNALNGQTVSVMADNGATVAPTVITEPDGTVEISVTSQTAGVSAVTATINSSSQSQNVTFIA
;
A
#
# COMPACT_ATOMS: atom_id res chain seq x y z
N VAL A 1 -7.17 31.53 33.55
CA VAL A 1 -8.29 31.66 32.57
C VAL A 1 -7.73 31.30 31.22
N ALA A 2 -8.43 30.48 30.44
CA ALA A 2 -7.93 30.03 29.15
C ALA A 2 -8.11 31.13 28.07
N ASP A 3 -7.08 31.39 27.26
CA ASP A 3 -7.10 32.44 26.22
C ASP A 3 -7.06 31.85 24.79
N VAL A 4 -8.21 31.89 24.11
CA VAL A 4 -8.41 31.38 22.75
C VAL A 4 -7.55 32.08 21.70
N ARG A 5 -7.12 33.33 21.93
CA ARG A 5 -6.27 34.08 20.98
C ARG A 5 -4.85 33.54 20.93
N THR A 6 -4.45 32.79 21.95
CA THR A 6 -3.14 32.16 22.06
C THR A 6 -3.21 30.65 21.85
N ALA A 7 -4.33 30.14 21.32
CA ALA A 7 -4.51 28.73 21.06
C ALA A 7 -3.41 28.20 20.13
N LYS A 8 -2.80 27.09 20.54
CA LYS A 8 -1.75 26.37 19.81
C LYS A 8 -1.95 24.86 19.94
N ILE A 9 -1.42 24.12 18.98
CA ILE A 9 -1.34 22.66 19.10
C ILE A 9 -0.20 22.34 20.06
N ALA A 10 -0.55 21.76 21.21
CA ALA A 10 0.40 21.32 22.21
C ALA A 10 0.99 19.95 21.85
N ASP A 11 0.18 19.08 21.25
CA ASP A 11 0.59 17.73 20.87
C ASP A 11 -0.25 17.16 19.74
N LEU A 12 0.34 16.26 18.96
CA LEU A 12 -0.31 15.47 17.91
C LEU A 12 0.29 14.06 17.95
N VAL A 13 -0.53 13.06 18.26
CA VAL A 13 -0.09 11.69 18.51
C VAL A 13 -0.91 10.73 17.67
N VAL A 14 -0.25 9.77 17.02
CA VAL A 14 -0.93 8.67 16.33
C VAL A 14 -1.43 7.69 17.37
N THR A 15 -2.74 7.43 17.38
CA THR A 15 -3.40 6.50 18.32
C THR A 15 -3.71 5.15 17.67
N ARG A 16 -3.83 5.13 16.34
CA ARG A 16 -3.92 3.91 15.54
C ARG A 16 -3.22 4.12 14.20
N ASP A 17 -2.40 3.15 13.83
CA ASP A 17 -1.62 3.16 12.58
C ASP A 17 -1.71 1.81 11.85
N ASN A 18 -1.23 1.77 10.61
CA ASN A 18 -1.20 0.57 9.76
C ASN A 18 -2.58 -0.03 9.44
N SER A 19 -3.61 0.82 9.32
CA SER A 19 -4.91 0.38 8.82
C SER A 19 -4.84 0.00 7.34
N VAL A 20 -5.71 -0.93 6.93
CA VAL A 20 -5.80 -1.38 5.54
C VAL A 20 -6.26 -0.23 4.64
N ALA A 21 -5.66 -0.12 3.46
CA ALA A 21 -5.98 0.87 2.44
C ALA A 21 -7.28 0.51 1.68
N ASP A 22 -8.39 0.30 2.40
CA ASP A 22 -9.69 -0.08 1.83
C ASP A 22 -10.69 1.10 1.73
N GLY A 23 -10.27 2.30 2.13
CA GLY A 23 -11.10 3.50 2.22
C GLY A 23 -12.08 3.53 3.40
N ALA A 24 -12.15 2.47 4.20
CA ALA A 24 -13.09 2.34 5.32
C ALA A 24 -12.38 2.26 6.69
N MET A 25 -11.29 1.50 6.79
CA MET A 25 -10.51 1.37 8.02
C MET A 25 -9.66 2.63 8.25
N ALA A 26 -9.95 3.33 9.34
CA ALA A 26 -9.24 4.56 9.67
C ALA A 26 -7.94 4.30 10.45
N ASN A 27 -6.89 5.05 10.11
CA ASN A 27 -5.87 5.44 11.07
C ASN A 27 -6.43 6.58 11.94
N THR A 28 -6.03 6.66 13.20
CA THR A 28 -6.50 7.71 14.10
C THR A 28 -5.35 8.46 14.75
N LEU A 29 -5.53 9.76 14.89
CA LEU A 29 -4.62 10.64 15.62
C LEU A 29 -5.41 11.40 16.68
N ARG A 30 -4.74 11.80 17.75
CA ARG A 30 -5.29 12.69 18.77
C ARG A 30 -4.48 13.98 18.78
N VAL A 31 -5.18 15.10 18.60
CA VAL A 31 -4.61 16.43 18.75
C VAL A 31 -4.98 16.98 20.13
N ARG A 32 -4.05 17.68 20.78
CA ARG A 32 -4.29 18.43 22.02
C ARG A 32 -4.03 19.90 21.78
N VAL A 33 -4.98 20.75 22.12
CA VAL A 33 -4.90 22.21 22.01
C VAL A 33 -4.88 22.83 23.40
N THR A 34 -3.93 23.74 23.59
CA THR A 34 -3.85 24.58 24.79
C THR A 34 -3.65 26.03 24.40
N ASP A 35 -3.83 26.92 25.37
CA ASP A 35 -3.34 28.30 25.25
C ASP A 35 -1.81 28.37 25.48
N ALA A 36 -1.24 29.58 25.44
CA ALA A 36 0.19 29.79 25.67
C ALA A 36 0.67 29.36 27.08
N PHE A 37 -0.23 29.33 28.07
CA PHE A 37 0.05 28.97 29.46
C PHE A 37 -0.22 27.50 29.77
N GLY A 38 -0.69 26.71 28.80
CA GLY A 38 -0.96 25.28 28.94
C GLY A 38 -2.37 24.94 29.41
N ASN A 39 -3.29 25.91 29.50
CA ASN A 39 -4.69 25.62 29.82
C ASN A 39 -5.37 24.94 28.63
N THR A 40 -6.15 23.89 28.88
CA THR A 40 -6.91 23.19 27.83
C THR A 40 -8.02 24.08 27.29
N LEU A 41 -8.25 23.98 25.98
CA LEU A 41 -9.25 24.80 25.29
C LEU A 41 -10.33 23.92 24.66
N ASN A 42 -11.56 24.09 25.13
CA ASN A 42 -12.76 23.46 24.54
C ASN A 42 -13.24 24.23 23.30
N GLY A 43 -13.89 23.55 22.37
CA GLY A 43 -14.62 24.18 21.27
C GLY A 43 -13.73 24.85 20.22
N GLN A 44 -12.42 24.60 20.25
CA GLN A 44 -11.49 25.12 19.25
C GLN A 44 -11.52 24.28 17.99
N THR A 45 -11.69 24.96 16.86
CA THR A 45 -11.61 24.37 15.51
C THR A 45 -10.16 24.18 15.10
N VAL A 46 -9.77 22.94 14.82
CA VAL A 46 -8.47 22.58 14.25
C VAL A 46 -8.68 22.21 12.79
N SER A 47 -7.92 22.83 11.89
CA SER A 47 -7.88 22.46 10.49
C SER A 47 -7.01 21.22 10.30
N VAL A 48 -7.43 20.31 9.43
CA VAL A 48 -6.72 19.06 9.17
C VAL A 48 -6.56 18.87 7.67
N LEU A 49 -5.36 18.51 7.25
CA LEU A 49 -5.03 18.10 5.89
C LEU A 49 -4.34 16.74 5.92
N ALA A 50 -4.58 15.93 4.89
CA ALA A 50 -3.86 14.68 4.65
C ALA A 50 -3.42 14.64 3.18
N ASP A 51 -2.27 14.02 2.91
CA ASP A 51 -1.74 13.83 1.56
C ASP A 51 -1.88 12.36 1.09
N ASN A 52 -1.21 12.02 -0.02
CA ASN A 52 -1.16 10.66 -0.59
C ASN A 52 -2.56 10.04 -0.86
N GLY A 53 -3.54 10.89 -1.20
CA GLY A 53 -4.91 10.45 -1.47
C GLY A 53 -5.73 10.08 -0.23
N ALA A 54 -5.19 10.30 0.98
CA ALA A 54 -5.93 10.07 2.21
C ALA A 54 -7.04 11.11 2.41
N THR A 55 -8.14 10.67 3.03
CA THR A 55 -9.34 11.45 3.30
C THR A 55 -9.51 11.65 4.80
N THR A 56 -9.86 12.87 5.21
CA THR A 56 -10.14 13.28 6.59
C THR A 56 -11.21 14.37 6.59
N ALA A 57 -11.86 14.57 7.73
CA ALA A 57 -12.64 15.80 7.93
C ALA A 57 -11.69 17.02 7.83
N PRO A 58 -12.09 18.09 7.11
CA PRO A 58 -11.23 19.27 6.92
C PRO A 58 -11.03 20.07 8.21
N THR A 59 -11.95 19.92 9.16
CA THR A 59 -11.87 20.51 10.49
C THR A 59 -12.40 19.53 11.54
N VAL A 60 -11.87 19.66 12.75
CA VAL A 60 -12.34 18.94 13.95
C VAL A 60 -12.41 19.91 15.13
N THR A 61 -13.24 19.60 16.12
CA THR A 61 -13.48 20.50 17.27
C THR A 61 -13.08 19.85 18.58
N THR A 62 -12.23 20.53 19.35
CA THR A 62 -11.78 20.08 20.67
C THR A 62 -12.91 19.93 21.67
N GLN A 63 -12.79 18.89 22.50
CA GLN A 63 -13.66 18.56 23.62
C GLN A 63 -13.25 19.35 24.89
N PRO A 64 -14.00 19.26 26.00
CA PRO A 64 -13.69 19.98 27.24
C PRO A 64 -12.28 19.77 27.81
N ASP A 65 -11.65 18.62 27.53
CA ASP A 65 -10.28 18.29 27.93
C ASP A 65 -9.21 18.88 26.99
N GLY A 66 -9.62 19.64 25.97
CA GLY A 66 -8.77 20.24 24.96
C GLY A 66 -8.26 19.26 23.91
N THR A 67 -8.82 18.06 23.81
CA THR A 67 -8.42 17.06 22.82
C THR A 67 -9.49 16.81 21.77
N VAL A 68 -9.10 16.30 20.61
CA VAL A 68 -10.03 15.75 19.61
C VAL A 68 -9.34 14.68 18.77
N GLU A 69 -10.12 13.70 18.33
CA GLU A 69 -9.67 12.65 17.42
C GLU A 69 -9.79 13.08 15.96
N ILE A 70 -8.79 12.70 15.17
CA ILE A 70 -8.74 12.85 13.72
C ILE A 70 -8.78 11.45 13.14
N SER A 71 -9.79 11.17 12.33
CA SER A 71 -9.91 9.92 11.58
C SER A 71 -9.48 10.13 10.15
N VAL A 72 -8.54 9.30 9.70
CA VAL A 72 -7.98 9.35 8.34
C VAL A 72 -8.18 8.00 7.67
N THR A 73 -8.76 7.96 6.48
CA THR A 73 -8.91 6.75 5.65
C THR A 73 -8.16 6.93 4.33
N SER A 74 -7.83 5.84 3.64
CA SER A 74 -7.20 5.89 2.31
C SER A 74 -7.51 4.62 1.54
N GLN A 75 -7.58 4.72 0.21
CA GLN A 75 -7.52 3.56 -0.71
C GLN A 75 -6.11 3.35 -1.29
N THR A 76 -5.20 4.30 -1.03
CA THR A 76 -3.80 4.25 -1.44
C THR A 76 -2.95 3.77 -0.27
N ALA A 77 -2.24 2.66 -0.44
CA ALA A 77 -1.26 2.19 0.52
C ALA A 77 -0.01 3.07 0.53
N GLY A 78 0.72 3.05 1.64
CA GLY A 78 1.91 3.85 1.87
C GLY A 78 1.70 4.92 2.94
N VAL A 79 2.67 5.82 3.03
CA VAL A 79 2.71 6.85 4.07
C VAL A 79 1.85 8.04 3.66
N SER A 80 0.99 8.49 4.57
CA SER A 80 0.24 9.74 4.49
C SER A 80 0.67 10.68 5.62
N THR A 81 1.06 11.89 5.24
CA THR A 81 1.35 13.01 6.12
C THR A 81 0.06 13.70 6.54
N VAL A 82 -0.20 13.75 7.84
CA VAL A 82 -1.34 14.46 8.43
C VAL A 82 -0.83 15.75 9.06
N THR A 83 -1.38 16.87 8.61
CA THR A 83 -1.10 18.20 9.16
C THR A 83 -2.30 18.70 9.93
N ALA A 84 -2.13 18.99 11.21
CA ALA A 84 -3.11 19.70 12.02
C ALA A 84 -2.65 21.15 12.22
N SER A 85 -3.56 22.11 12.14
CA SER A 85 -3.24 23.52 12.36
C SER A 85 -4.36 24.28 13.08
N ILE A 86 -3.96 25.27 13.88
CA ILE A 86 -4.83 26.26 14.51
C ILE A 86 -4.07 27.58 14.67
N ASN A 87 -4.69 28.70 14.29
CA ASN A 87 -4.02 30.00 14.23
C ASN A 87 -2.68 29.91 13.46
N SER A 88 -1.58 30.30 14.08
CA SER A 88 -0.21 30.21 13.54
C SER A 88 0.56 28.96 14.01
N SER A 89 -0.11 28.01 14.68
CA SER A 89 0.48 26.76 15.16
C SER A 89 0.10 25.61 14.24
N SER A 90 1.08 24.77 13.90
CA SER A 90 0.86 23.53 13.15
C SER A 90 1.77 22.42 13.63
N LEU A 91 1.28 21.18 13.59
CA LEU A 91 2.09 19.98 13.80
C LEU A 91 1.77 18.96 12.71
N ILE A 92 2.76 18.12 12.41
CA ILE A 92 2.70 17.11 11.38
C ILE A 92 3.01 15.74 11.98
N ARG A 93 2.26 14.71 11.56
CA ARG A 93 2.56 13.30 11.85
C ARG A 93 2.27 12.44 10.63
N ASN A 94 3.05 11.38 10.49
CA ASN A 94 2.83 10.39 9.44
C ASN A 94 1.99 9.24 10.00
N VAL A 95 1.10 8.72 9.15
CA VAL A 95 0.41 7.45 9.32
C VAL A 95 0.67 6.60 8.08
N THR A 96 0.62 5.29 8.22
CA THR A 96 0.85 4.34 7.12
C THR A 96 -0.42 3.55 6.87
N PHE A 97 -0.80 3.44 5.60
CA PHE A 97 -1.84 2.51 5.15
C PHE A 97 -1.18 1.29 4.50
N VAL A 98 -1.70 0.09 4.78
CA VAL A 98 -1.18 -1.16 4.23
C VAL A 98 -2.11 -1.73 3.17
N ALA A 99 -1.55 -2.27 2.08
CA ALA A 99 -2.32 -2.89 1.02
C ALA A 99 -3.04 -4.16 1.52
N ASP A 100 -4.21 -4.48 0.95
CA ASP A 100 -5.03 -5.60 1.42
C ASP A 100 -4.65 -6.94 0.79
N VAL A 101 -3.84 -7.73 1.51
CA VAL A 101 -3.40 -9.08 1.12
C VAL A 101 -4.56 -10.05 0.86
N ARG A 102 -5.73 -9.85 1.48
CA ARG A 102 -6.90 -10.73 1.31
C ARG A 102 -7.51 -10.59 -0.09
N THR A 103 -7.28 -9.46 -0.72
CA THR A 103 -7.77 -9.15 -2.08
C THR A 103 -6.65 -9.22 -3.12
N ALA A 104 -5.51 -9.84 -2.78
CA ALA A 104 -4.40 -9.99 -3.70
C ALA A 104 -4.82 -10.67 -5.00
N GLN A 105 -4.40 -10.08 -6.12
CA GLN A 105 -4.69 -10.51 -7.48
C GLN A 105 -3.51 -10.26 -8.41
N ILE A 106 -3.40 -11.04 -9.48
CA ILE A 106 -2.44 -10.78 -10.55
C ILE A 106 -2.97 -9.62 -11.39
N ALA A 107 -2.28 -8.48 -11.32
CA ALA A 107 -2.58 -7.30 -12.13
C ALA A 107 -2.08 -7.48 -13.56
N SER A 108 -0.88 -8.05 -13.73
CA SER A 108 -0.36 -8.41 -15.05
C SER A 108 0.64 -9.57 -15.00
N LEU A 109 0.73 -10.28 -16.12
CA LEU A 109 1.77 -11.27 -16.43
C LEU A 109 2.30 -10.95 -17.83
N GLU A 110 3.58 -10.59 -17.93
CA GLU A 110 4.18 -10.08 -19.17
C GLU A 110 5.43 -10.87 -19.51
N VAL A 111 5.59 -11.25 -20.78
CA VAL A 111 6.83 -11.88 -21.27
C VAL A 111 7.87 -10.78 -21.46
N THR A 112 9.00 -10.89 -20.76
CA THR A 112 10.10 -9.92 -20.81
C THR A 112 11.27 -10.41 -21.65
N ARG A 113 11.41 -11.72 -21.81
CA ARG A 113 12.32 -12.38 -22.75
C ARG A 113 11.65 -13.62 -23.30
N ASP A 114 11.74 -13.78 -24.61
CA ASP A 114 11.16 -14.90 -25.34
C ASP A 114 12.12 -15.47 -26.38
N ASN A 115 11.79 -16.62 -26.96
CA ASN A 115 12.55 -17.29 -28.03
C ASN A 115 13.96 -17.74 -27.61
N SER A 116 14.13 -18.15 -26.35
CA SER A 116 15.38 -18.76 -25.88
C SER A 116 15.59 -20.15 -26.50
N VAL A 117 16.85 -20.55 -26.63
CA VAL A 117 17.21 -21.88 -27.14
C VAL A 117 16.75 -22.95 -26.13
N ALA A 118 16.22 -24.06 -26.65
CA ALA A 118 15.75 -25.20 -25.87
C ALA A 118 16.92 -26.08 -25.37
N ASP A 119 17.90 -25.49 -24.68
CA ASP A 119 19.10 -26.16 -24.18
C ASP A 119 19.04 -26.52 -22.68
N GLY A 120 17.91 -26.22 -22.03
CA GLY A 120 17.69 -26.40 -20.58
C GLY A 120 18.38 -25.38 -19.69
N ALA A 121 19.15 -24.44 -20.25
CA ALA A 121 19.93 -23.44 -19.50
C ALA A 121 19.51 -22.00 -19.81
N MET A 122 19.26 -21.66 -21.07
CA MET A 122 18.80 -20.34 -21.50
C MET A 122 17.32 -20.16 -21.14
N ALA A 123 17.05 -19.16 -20.30
CA ALA A 123 15.70 -18.92 -19.81
C ALA A 123 14.96 -17.87 -20.64
N ASN A 124 13.71 -18.18 -20.98
CA ASN A 124 12.69 -17.15 -21.17
C ASN A 124 12.34 -16.56 -19.82
N THR A 125 11.90 -15.30 -19.80
CA THR A 125 11.55 -14.60 -18.57
C THR A 125 10.20 -13.94 -18.69
N LEU A 126 9.39 -14.07 -17.65
CA LEU A 126 8.16 -13.30 -17.48
C LEU A 126 8.27 -12.42 -16.24
N ARG A 127 7.50 -11.35 -16.19
CA ARG A 127 7.30 -10.53 -15.01
C ARG A 127 5.84 -10.60 -14.61
N VAL A 128 5.58 -10.98 -13.36
CA VAL A 128 4.25 -10.92 -12.78
C VAL A 128 4.17 -9.69 -11.88
N LYS A 129 3.03 -8.99 -11.89
CA LYS A 129 2.70 -7.91 -10.95
C LYS A 129 1.48 -8.30 -10.14
N VAL A 130 1.58 -8.18 -8.82
CA VAL A 130 0.52 -8.47 -7.87
C VAL A 130 0.10 -7.19 -7.16
N THR A 131 -1.20 -6.94 -7.14
CA THR A 131 -1.80 -5.83 -6.41
C THR A 131 -2.99 -6.30 -5.58
N ASP A 132 -3.44 -5.47 -4.66
CA ASP A 132 -4.77 -5.63 -4.07
C ASP A 132 -5.89 -5.20 -5.04
N ALA A 133 -7.15 -5.22 -4.58
CA ALA A 133 -8.31 -4.81 -5.39
C ALA A 133 -8.32 -3.33 -5.77
N PHE A 134 -7.61 -2.47 -5.04
CA PHE A 134 -7.50 -1.03 -5.31
C PHE A 134 -6.25 -0.68 -6.12
N GLY A 135 -5.44 -1.67 -6.49
CA GLY A 135 -4.23 -1.48 -7.30
C GLY A 135 -2.98 -1.18 -6.49
N ASN A 136 -3.02 -1.31 -5.16
CA ASN A 136 -1.83 -1.16 -4.33
C ASN A 136 -0.89 -2.35 -4.52
N ALA A 137 0.39 -2.07 -4.77
CA ALA A 137 1.41 -3.09 -4.89
C ALA A 137 1.54 -3.91 -3.59
N LEU A 138 1.64 -5.22 -3.73
CA LEU A 138 1.78 -6.12 -2.58
C LEU A 138 3.17 -6.74 -2.54
N ASN A 139 3.96 -6.35 -1.54
CA ASN A 139 5.28 -6.92 -1.25
C ASN A 139 5.16 -8.29 -0.56
N GLY A 140 6.11 -9.18 -0.81
CA GLY A 140 6.27 -10.43 -0.07
C GLY A 140 5.19 -11.47 -0.31
N GLN A 141 4.43 -11.34 -1.41
CA GLN A 141 3.36 -12.28 -1.74
C GLN A 141 3.93 -13.48 -2.47
N THR A 142 3.49 -14.67 -2.04
CA THR A 142 3.86 -15.93 -2.72
C THR A 142 2.93 -16.15 -3.90
N VAL A 143 3.50 -16.22 -5.09
CA VAL A 143 2.79 -16.56 -6.34
C VAL A 143 3.18 -17.97 -6.74
N SER A 144 2.19 -18.83 -6.94
CA SER A 144 2.39 -20.18 -7.47
C SER A 144 2.58 -20.12 -8.98
N VAL A 145 3.52 -20.88 -9.51
CA VAL A 145 3.84 -20.90 -10.95
C VAL A 145 3.85 -22.33 -11.46
N MET A 146 3.22 -22.54 -12.61
CA MET A 146 3.28 -23.77 -13.39
C MET A 146 3.66 -23.45 -14.83
N ALA A 147 4.32 -24.40 -15.48
CA ALA A 147 4.53 -24.38 -16.92
C ALA A 147 4.15 -25.74 -17.52
N ASP A 148 3.67 -25.74 -18.76
CA ASP A 148 3.38 -26.95 -19.51
C ASP A 148 4.52 -27.31 -20.49
N ASN A 149 4.27 -28.25 -21.41
CA ASN A 149 5.19 -28.69 -22.46
C ASN A 149 6.60 -29.10 -21.96
N GLY A 150 6.71 -29.54 -20.70
CA GLY A 150 7.97 -29.96 -20.09
C GLY A 150 8.91 -28.82 -19.73
N ALA A 151 8.47 -27.55 -19.82
CA ALA A 151 9.24 -26.43 -19.33
C ALA A 151 9.36 -26.45 -17.80
N THR A 152 10.49 -25.97 -17.30
CA THR A 152 10.83 -25.94 -15.88
C THR A 152 10.74 -24.52 -15.34
N VAL A 153 10.09 -24.37 -14.18
CA VAL A 153 9.95 -23.12 -13.42
C VAL A 153 10.16 -23.39 -11.94
N ALA A 154 10.51 -22.35 -11.18
CA ALA A 154 10.36 -22.42 -9.73
C ALA A 154 8.86 -22.54 -9.39
N PRO A 155 8.43 -23.46 -8.50
CA PRO A 155 7.01 -23.68 -8.21
C PRO A 155 6.36 -22.47 -7.54
N THR A 156 7.15 -21.62 -6.89
CA THR A 156 6.71 -20.38 -6.26
C THR A 156 7.75 -19.28 -6.44
N VAL A 157 7.27 -18.04 -6.55
CA VAL A 157 8.09 -16.82 -6.53
C VAL A 157 7.51 -15.82 -5.51
N ILE A 158 8.32 -14.87 -5.04
CA ILE A 158 7.92 -13.90 -4.00
C ILE A 158 8.02 -12.48 -4.57
N THR A 159 6.95 -11.70 -4.46
CA THR A 159 6.95 -10.30 -4.95
C THR A 159 7.88 -9.39 -4.15
N GLU A 160 8.49 -8.45 -4.87
CA GLU A 160 9.31 -7.37 -4.33
C GLU A 160 8.45 -6.18 -3.86
N PRO A 161 9.04 -5.12 -3.25
CA PRO A 161 8.29 -3.99 -2.73
C PRO A 161 7.38 -3.26 -3.74
N ASP A 162 7.69 -3.33 -5.04
CA ASP A 162 6.88 -2.74 -6.10
C ASP A 162 5.74 -3.67 -6.59
N GLY A 163 5.58 -4.82 -5.93
CA GLY A 163 4.59 -5.85 -6.24
C GLY A 163 4.96 -6.73 -7.43
N THR A 164 6.18 -6.62 -7.97
CA THR A 164 6.61 -7.41 -9.12
C THR A 164 7.55 -8.55 -8.73
N VAL A 165 7.66 -9.57 -9.57
CA VAL A 165 8.72 -10.58 -9.50
C VAL A 165 8.94 -11.23 -10.87
N GLU A 166 10.17 -11.63 -11.14
CA GLU A 166 10.53 -12.35 -12.36
C GLU A 166 10.33 -13.87 -12.22
N ILE A 167 9.82 -14.47 -13.29
CA ILE A 167 9.67 -15.91 -13.46
C ILE A 167 10.66 -16.33 -14.54
N SER A 168 11.64 -17.15 -14.19
CA SER A 168 12.56 -17.79 -15.14
C SER A 168 11.99 -19.13 -15.59
N VAL A 169 11.95 -19.35 -16.90
CA VAL A 169 11.44 -20.58 -17.52
C VAL A 169 12.52 -21.14 -18.44
N THR A 170 12.92 -22.40 -18.23
CA THR A 170 13.85 -23.12 -19.12
C THR A 170 13.18 -24.34 -19.72
N SER A 171 13.67 -24.83 -20.86
CA SER A 171 13.15 -26.05 -21.49
C SER A 171 14.25 -26.73 -22.30
N GLN A 172 14.20 -28.05 -22.40
CA GLN A 172 14.97 -28.84 -23.38
C GLN A 172 14.14 -29.20 -24.62
N THR A 173 12.87 -28.79 -24.64
CA THR A 173 11.91 -29.06 -25.71
C THR A 173 11.60 -27.74 -26.42
N ALA A 174 11.92 -27.67 -27.71
CA ALA A 174 11.51 -26.55 -28.55
C ALA A 174 9.99 -26.54 -28.74
N GLY A 175 9.42 -25.34 -28.89
CA GLY A 175 7.99 -25.12 -29.02
C GLY A 175 7.44 -24.17 -27.97
N VAL A 176 6.11 -24.03 -27.98
CA VAL A 176 5.40 -23.12 -27.09
C VAL A 176 5.17 -23.80 -25.73
N SER A 177 5.39 -23.06 -24.65
CA SER A 177 5.02 -23.45 -23.29
C SER A 177 4.15 -22.36 -22.67
N ALA A 178 2.99 -22.72 -22.15
CA ALA A 178 2.13 -21.84 -21.36
C ALA A 178 2.62 -21.79 -19.92
N VAL A 179 2.86 -20.58 -19.41
CA VAL A 179 3.28 -20.31 -18.03
C VAL A 179 2.10 -19.68 -17.30
N THR A 180 1.61 -20.37 -16.28
CA THR A 180 0.46 -19.94 -15.47
C THR A 180 0.95 -19.48 -14.10
N ALA A 181 0.64 -18.25 -13.73
CA ALA A 181 0.84 -17.71 -12.39
C ALA A 181 -0.50 -17.69 -11.64
N THR A 182 -0.49 -17.94 -10.33
CA THR A 182 -1.70 -17.95 -9.50
C THR A 182 -1.44 -17.42 -8.09
N ILE A 183 -2.35 -16.59 -7.58
CA ILE A 183 -2.39 -16.12 -6.19
C ILE A 183 -3.84 -16.01 -5.74
N ASN A 184 -4.16 -16.50 -4.53
CA ASN A 184 -5.54 -16.62 -4.06
C ASN A 184 -6.43 -17.29 -5.12
N SER A 185 -7.50 -16.62 -5.56
CA SER A 185 -8.39 -17.06 -6.64
C SER A 185 -8.07 -16.40 -7.99
N SER A 186 -7.00 -15.61 -8.10
CA SER A 186 -6.58 -14.93 -9.33
C SER A 186 -5.54 -15.76 -10.07
N SER A 187 -5.72 -15.92 -11.39
CA SER A 187 -4.84 -16.71 -12.25
C SER A 187 -4.68 -16.03 -13.61
N GLN A 188 -3.47 -16.02 -14.15
CA GLN A 188 -3.16 -15.57 -15.51
C GLN A 188 -2.18 -16.54 -16.16
N SER A 189 -2.28 -16.70 -17.48
CA SER A 189 -1.40 -17.56 -18.27
C SER A 189 -0.89 -16.81 -19.49
N GLN A 190 0.39 -16.98 -19.80
CA GLN A 190 1.06 -16.41 -20.97
C GLN A 190 1.97 -17.44 -21.62
N ASN A 191 2.06 -17.39 -22.94
CA ASN A 191 2.90 -18.29 -23.71
C ASN A 191 4.32 -17.73 -23.85
N VAL A 192 5.31 -18.61 -23.74
CA VAL A 192 6.69 -18.40 -24.17
C VAL A 192 7.07 -19.46 -25.20
N THR A 193 7.97 -19.13 -26.11
CA THR A 193 8.45 -20.01 -27.17
C THR A 193 9.91 -20.34 -26.96
N PHE A 194 10.26 -21.63 -27.07
CA PHE A 194 11.65 -22.08 -27.15
C PHE A 194 11.99 -22.48 -28.59
N ILE A 195 13.17 -22.07 -29.05
CA ILE A 195 13.69 -22.40 -30.39
C ILE A 195 14.71 -23.53 -30.30
N ALA A 196 14.88 -24.29 -31.39
CA ALA A 196 15.86 -25.37 -31.48
C ALA A 196 17.30 -24.85 -31.60
#